data_AF-A0A5K1H4D9-F1
#
_entry.id   AF-A0A5K1H4D9-F1
#
_cell.length_a   1.000
_cell.length_b   1.000
_cell.length_c   1.000
_cell.angle_alpha   90.00
_cell.angle_beta   90.00
_cell.angle_gamma   90.00
#
_symmetry.space_group_name_H-M   'P 1'
#
loop_
_entity.id
_entity.type
_entity.pdbx_description
1 polymer ?
#
loop_
_entity_poly.entity_id
_entity_poly.type
_entity_poly.pdbx_seq_one_letter_code
_entity_poly.pdbx_strand_id
1 'polypeptide(L)' 'DFSDEKPLSWSHFTAEGDVEFKAVLFVPPKAPHDLYESYYNNKSNLKLYVRRVFISDEFDELLPKYLNFLK' A
#
# COMPACT_ATOMS: atom_id res chain seq x y z
N ASP A 1 -7.63 -14.54 -3.02
CA ASP A 1 -8.38 -13.27 -3.02
C ASP A 1 -8.88 -13.03 -1.60
N PHE A 2 -8.19 -12.16 -0.84
CA PHE A 2 -8.55 -11.82 0.55
C PHE A 2 -9.28 -10.48 0.62
N SER A 3 -9.81 -9.99 -0.52
CA SER A 3 -10.53 -8.72 -0.59
C SER A 3 -11.78 -8.69 0.29
N ASP A 4 -12.33 -9.86 0.64
CA ASP A 4 -13.51 -10.01 1.51
C ASP A 4 -13.18 -10.20 3.00
N GLU A 5 -11.91 -10.44 3.37
CA GLU A 5 -11.52 -10.58 4.77
C GLU A 5 -11.18 -9.19 5.36
N LYS A 6 -11.66 -8.91 6.57
CA LYS A 6 -11.33 -7.66 7.27
C LYS A 6 -9.81 -7.55 7.45
N PRO A 7 -9.22 -6.34 7.29
CA PRO A 7 -7.79 -6.13 7.54
C PRO A 7 -7.45 -6.47 8.99
N LEU A 8 -6.25 -7.01 9.22
CA LEU A 8 -5.75 -7.28 10.57
C LEU A 8 -5.64 -5.99 11.38
N SER A 9 -5.15 -4.95 10.72
CA SER A 9 -4.96 -3.62 11.26
C SER A 9 -4.93 -2.60 10.13
N TRP A 10 -5.10 -1.33 10.48
CA TRP A 10 -5.03 -0.21 9.55
C TRP A 10 -4.36 0.99 10.22
N SER A 11 -3.79 1.87 9.41
CA SER A 11 -3.26 3.16 9.84
C SER A 11 -3.79 4.25 8.93
N HIS A 12 -4.42 5.27 9.50
CA HIS A 12 -4.88 6.46 8.79
C HIS A 12 -4.19 7.67 9.40
N PHE A 13 -3.39 8.36 8.59
CA PHE A 13 -2.64 9.52 9.05
C PHE A 13 -2.58 10.62 8.00
N THR A 14 -2.26 11.82 8.46
CA THR A 14 -1.93 12.97 7.63
C THR A 14 -0.47 13.33 7.91
N ALA A 15 0.29 13.58 6.86
CA ALA A 15 1.65 14.09 6.95
C ALA A 15 1.67 15.53 6.43
N GLU A 16 2.33 16.41 7.18
CA GLU A 16 2.47 17.84 6.90
C GLU A 16 3.96 18.18 6.79
N GLY A 17 4.30 19.18 5.96
CA GLY A 17 5.68 19.59 5.69
C GLY A 17 5.82 20.17 4.28
N ASP A 18 6.98 19.96 3.64
CA ASP A 18 7.22 20.34 2.24
C ASP A 18 6.23 19.67 1.26
N VAL A 19 5.71 18.50 1.65
CA VAL A 19 4.63 17.79 0.95
C VAL A 19 3.55 17.45 1.96
N GLU A 20 2.31 17.86 1.67
CA GLU A 20 1.13 17.51 2.45
C GLU A 20 0.36 16.36 1.78
N PHE A 21 0.11 15.28 2.52
CA PHE A 21 -0.71 14.17 2.03
C PHE A 21 -1.45 13.44 3.14
N LYS A 22 -2.50 12.71 2.75
CA LYS A 22 -3.24 11.78 3.62
C LYS A 22 -3.06 10.37 3.09
N ALA A 23 -2.86 9.41 3.99
CA ALA A 23 -2.71 8.01 3.65
C ALA A 23 -3.58 7.12 4.54
N VAL A 24 -4.13 6.09 3.94
CA VAL A 24 -4.81 4.98 4.64
C VAL A 24 -4.13 3.71 4.16
N LEU A 25 -3.51 2.98 5.10
CA LEU A 25 -2.78 1.74 4.84
C LEU A 25 -3.44 0.58 5.58
N PHE A 26 -3.50 -0.58 4.94
CA PHE A 26 -4.08 -1.79 5.48
C PHE A 26 -3.06 -2.92 5.58
N VAL A 27 -3.10 -3.63 6.72
CA VAL A 27 -2.35 -4.88 6.93
C VAL A 27 -3.28 -6.06 6.65
N PRO A 28 -2.94 -6.95 5.70
CA PRO A 28 -3.76 -8.11 5.39
C PRO A 28 -3.77 -9.11 6.57
N PRO A 29 -4.89 -9.84 6.79
CA PRO A 29 -5.01 -10.84 7.87
C PRO A 29 -4.11 -12.06 7.70
N LYS A 30 -3.68 -12.34 6.47
CA LYS A 30 -2.78 -13.43 6.11
C LYS A 30 -1.68 -12.89 5.21
N ALA A 31 -0.48 -13.44 5.37
CA ALA A 31 0.62 -13.14 4.46
C ALA A 31 0.23 -13.56 3.02
N PRO A 32 0.54 -12.73 2.01
CA PRO A 32 0.39 -13.12 0.61
C PRO A 32 1.18 -14.39 0.30
N HIS A 33 0.61 -15.28 -0.52
CA HIS A 33 1.23 -16.56 -0.85
C HIS A 33 2.61 -16.42 -1.52
N ASP A 34 2.82 -15.33 -2.25
CA ASP A 34 4.01 -15.01 -3.03
C ASP A 34 4.95 -14.02 -2.30
N LEU A 35 4.77 -13.75 -1.00
CA LEU A 35 5.49 -12.69 -0.29
C LEU A 35 7.02 -12.74 -0.46
N TYR A 36 7.61 -13.94 -0.42
CA TYR A 36 9.07 -14.12 -0.54
C TYR A 36 9.54 -14.18 -2.00
N GLU A 37 8.78 -14.85 -2.88
CA GLU A 37 9.10 -14.96 -4.30
C GLU A 37 9.01 -13.61 -5.02
N SER A 38 8.09 -12.78 -4.55
CA SER A 38 7.80 -11.49 -5.12
C SER A 38 8.69 -10.36 -4.61
N TYR A 39 9.62 -10.62 -3.69
CA TYR A 39 10.51 -9.59 -3.13
C TYR A 39 11.22 -8.75 -4.22
N TYR A 40 11.58 -9.36 -5.35
CA TYR A 40 12.25 -8.66 -6.44
C TYR A 40 11.30 -8.11 -7.51
N ASN A 41 10.07 -8.62 -7.61
CA ASN A 41 9.18 -8.43 -8.76
C ASN A 41 7.80 -7.85 -8.42
N ASN A 42 7.42 -7.75 -7.14
CA ASN A 42 6.09 -7.26 -6.80
C ASN A 42 6.03 -5.75 -6.91
N LYS A 43 5.04 -5.30 -7.67
CA LYS A 43 4.62 -3.92 -7.71
C LYS A 43 3.84 -3.58 -6.45
N SER A 44 4.04 -2.38 -5.94
CA SER A 44 3.22 -1.86 -4.83
C SER A 44 1.76 -1.76 -5.29
N ASN A 45 0.80 -2.20 -4.48
CA ASN A 45 -0.63 -2.09 -4.79
C ASN A 45 -1.24 -0.76 -4.30
N LEU A 46 -0.41 0.24 -3.98
CA LEU A 46 -0.86 1.52 -3.46
C LEU A 46 -1.42 2.40 -4.56
N LYS A 47 -2.62 2.93 -4.32
CA LYS A 47 -3.29 3.84 -5.24
C LYS A 47 -2.96 5.29 -4.89
N LEU A 48 -2.33 5.99 -5.82
CA LEU A 48 -2.03 7.42 -5.70
C LEU A 48 -3.21 8.26 -6.21
N TYR A 49 -3.62 9.22 -5.39
CA TYR A 49 -4.62 10.21 -5.73
C TYR A 49 -4.07 11.62 -5.59
N VAL A 50 -4.36 12.49 -6.55
CA VAL A 50 -4.09 13.92 -6.48
C VAL A 50 -5.41 14.66 -6.58
N ARG A 51 -5.72 15.54 -5.63
CA ARG A 51 -7.02 16.26 -5.56
C ARG A 51 -8.23 15.32 -5.68
N ARG A 52 -8.15 14.14 -5.03
CA ARG A 52 -9.16 13.07 -5.05
C ARG A 52 -9.39 12.41 -6.42
N VAL A 53 -8.50 12.65 -7.39
CA VAL A 53 -8.51 11.98 -8.71
C VAL A 53 -7.45 10.88 -8.69
N PHE A 54 -7.83 9.67 -9.10
CA PHE A 54 -6.88 8.56 -9.24
C PHE A 54 -5.85 8.89 -10.34
N ILE A 55 -4.57 8.71 -10.02
CA ILE A 55 -3.47 9.01 -10.94
C ILE A 55 -2.80 7.73 -11.43
N SER A 56 -2.37 6.87 -10.50
CA SER A 56 -1.65 5.64 -10.81
C SER A 56 -1.66 4.72 -9.59
N ASP A 57 -1.53 3.42 -9.84
CA ASP A 57 -1.17 2.39 -8.86
C ASP A 57 0.21 1.77 -9.12
N GLU A 58 0.92 2.24 -10.15
CA GLU A 58 2.29 1.83 -10.46
C GLU A 58 3.29 2.77 -9.78
N PHE A 59 3.51 2.58 -8.48
CA PHE A 59 4.40 3.44 -7.67
C PHE A 59 5.39 2.61 -6.82
N ASP A 60 6.31 1.92 -7.50
CA ASP A 60 7.22 0.93 -6.90
C ASP A 60 8.26 1.54 -5.95
N GLU A 61 8.48 2.86 -6.00
CA GLU A 61 9.47 3.56 -5.16
C GLU A 61 8.88 4.18 -3.89
N LEU A 62 7.55 4.14 -3.68
CA LEU A 62 6.93 4.82 -2.54
C LEU A 62 7.24 4.14 -1.20
N LEU A 63 7.26 2.81 -1.20
CA LEU A 63 7.50 2.00 -0.02
C LEU A 63 8.74 1.13 -0.21
N PRO A 64 9.49 0.86 0.87
CA PRO A 64 10.49 -0.20 0.85
C PRO A 64 9.87 -1.55 0.49
N LYS A 65 10.59 -2.36 -0.32
CA LYS A 65 10.12 -3.66 -0.83
C LYS A 65 9.60 -4.62 0.25
N TYR A 66 10.18 -4.58 1.44
CA TYR A 66 9.74 -5.43 2.56
C TYR A 66 8.34 -5.07 3.11
N LEU A 67 7.74 -3.96 2.67
CA LEU A 67 6.38 -3.53 3.01
C LEU A 67 5.37 -3.69 1.85
N ASN A 68 5.73 -4.35 0.75
CA ASN A 68 4.86 -4.49 -0.43
C ASN A 68 3.56 -5.28 -0.20
N PHE A 69 3.39 -5.89 0.98
CA PHE A 69 2.15 -6.55 1.38
C PHE A 69 1.05 -5.58 1.84
N LEU A 70 1.41 -4.30 2.08
CA LEU A 70 0.46 -3.26 2.44
C LEU A 70 -0.46 -2.91 1.25
N LYS A 71 -1.67 -2.48 1.57
CA LYS A 71 -2.68 -2.00 0.61
C LYS A 71 -3.20 -0.64 0.99
#